data_AF-A0A8T7GWF3-F1
#
_entry.id   AF-A0A8T7GWF3-F1
#
_cell.length_a   1.000
_cell.length_b   1.000
_cell.length_c   1.000
_cell.angle_alpha   90.00
_cell.angle_beta   90.00
_cell.angle_gamma   90.00
#
_symmetry.space_group_name_H-M   'P 1'
#
loop_
_entity.id
_entity.type
_entity.pdbx_description
1 polymer ?
#
loop_
_entity_poly.entity_id
_entity_poly.type
_entity_poly.pdbx_seq_one_letter_code
_entity_poly.pdbx_strand_id
1 'polypeptide(L)'
;METCYTHTATITSRQPGPMTRCLKALADELGKEARVLYEAVWLLAALGDCLVKAVPRSPTPPTRLSELPLGIIPAVAVELTVSCRDAESLVASVEKIMRIIRGKCSDVLITPHP
;
A
#
# COMPACT_ATOMS: atom_id res chain seq x y z
N MET A 1 -10.84 -5.91 -25.81
CA MET A 1 -10.01 -5.78 -24.59
C MET A 1 -10.62 -4.63 -23.81
N GLU A 2 -11.15 -4.87 -22.61
CA GLU A 2 -11.57 -3.78 -21.73
C GLU A 2 -10.31 -3.05 -21.22
N THR A 3 -10.32 -1.72 -21.27
CA THR A 3 -9.25 -0.88 -20.72
C THR A 3 -9.40 -0.85 -19.20
N CYS A 4 -8.45 -1.43 -18.47
CA CYS A 4 -8.38 -1.25 -17.01
C CYS A 4 -7.59 0.02 -16.69
N TYR A 5 -8.12 0.87 -15.81
CA TYR A 5 -7.44 2.05 -15.29
C TYR A 5 -6.71 1.69 -14.00
N THR A 6 -5.45 2.09 -13.88
CA THR A 6 -4.62 1.78 -12.71
C THR A 6 -4.01 3.03 -12.09
N HIS A 7 -3.93 3.04 -10.76
CA HIS A 7 -3.16 4.03 -10.01
C HIS A 7 -2.26 3.32 -9.01
N THR A 8 -1.00 3.72 -8.97
CA THR A 8 0.01 3.12 -8.09
C THR A 8 0.60 4.17 -7.17
N ALA A 9 0.75 3.83 -5.90
CA ALA A 9 1.43 4.64 -4.91
C ALA A 9 2.34 3.78 -4.05
N THR A 10 3.41 4.36 -3.51
CA THR A 10 4.24 3.69 -2.50
C THR A 10 3.97 4.31 -1.13
N ILE A 11 3.70 3.45 -0.15
CA ILE A 11 3.57 3.80 1.26
C ILE A 11 4.87 3.36 1.94
N THR A 12 5.55 4.28 2.63
CA THR A 12 6.79 4.00 3.37
C THR A 12 6.61 4.28 4.85
N SER A 13 7.20 3.43 5.68
CA SER A 13 7.24 3.61 7.14
C SER A 13 8.64 3.34 7.64
N ARG A 14 9.09 4.11 8.63
CA ARG A 14 10.37 3.85 9.30
C ARG A 14 10.35 2.62 10.22
N GLN A 15 9.16 2.09 10.49
CA GLN A 15 8.97 0.95 11.38
C GLN A 15 7.92 -0.04 10.83
N PRO A 16 8.10 -1.35 11.04
CA PRO A 16 7.14 -2.36 10.59
C PRO A 16 5.80 -2.26 11.32
N GLY A 17 5.79 -1.94 12.62
CA GLY A 17 4.55 -1.85 13.42
C GLY A 17 3.51 -0.86 12.88
N PRO A 18 3.86 0.42 12.64
CA PRO A 18 2.97 1.39 12.00
C PRO A 18 2.47 0.96 10.62
N MET A 19 3.32 0.31 9.80
CA MET A 19 2.92 -0.21 8.49
C MET A 19 1.84 -1.30 8.62
N THR A 20 2.05 -2.28 9.51
CA THR A 20 1.07 -3.35 9.78
C THR A 20 -0.27 -2.79 10.25
N ARG A 21 -0.24 -1.82 11.18
CA ARG A 21 -1.47 -1.17 11.68
C ARG A 21 -2.20 -0.40 10.58
N CYS A 22 -1.46 0.28 9.71
CA CYS A 22 -2.05 1.01 8.58
C CYS A 22 -2.76 0.07 7.60
N LEU A 23 -2.09 -1.03 7.23
CA LEU A 23 -2.64 -2.01 6.29
C LEU A 23 -3.85 -2.75 6.87
N LYS A 24 -3.83 -3.03 8.18
CA LYS A 24 -5.01 -3.55 8.89
C LYS A 24 -6.15 -2.53 8.88
N ALA A 25 -5.88 -1.26 9.18
CA ALA A 25 -6.90 -0.21 9.15
C ALA A 25 -7.51 -0.02 7.75
N LEU A 26 -6.70 -0.15 6.69
CA LEU A 26 -7.18 -0.19 5.32
C LEU A 26 -8.05 -1.41 5.05
N ALA A 27 -7.62 -2.60 5.49
CA ALA A 27 -8.41 -3.82 5.36
C ALA A 27 -9.79 -3.70 6.03
N ASP A 28 -9.82 -3.21 7.27
CA ASP A 28 -11.04 -3.07 8.06
C ASP A 28 -12.03 -2.09 7.41
N GLU A 29 -11.54 -1.00 6.81
CA GLU A 29 -12.37 0.03 6.12
C GLU A 29 -12.80 -0.36 4.70
N LEU A 30 -12.00 -1.20 4.02
CA LEU A 30 -12.34 -1.71 2.69
C LEU A 30 -13.29 -2.91 2.75
N GLY A 31 -13.36 -3.61 3.88
CA GLY A 31 -14.40 -4.59 4.18
C GLY A 31 -13.91 -6.05 4.17
N LYS A 32 -14.84 -6.99 4.37
CA LYS A 32 -14.57 -8.41 4.66
C LYS A 32 -13.79 -9.18 3.60
N GLU A 33 -13.66 -8.63 2.38
CA GLU A 33 -12.89 -9.24 1.29
C GLU A 33 -11.40 -8.89 1.35
N ALA A 34 -11.00 -8.05 2.31
CA ALA A 34 -9.61 -7.73 2.56
C ALA A 34 -8.87 -8.90 3.25
N ARG A 35 -7.93 -9.53 2.55
CA ARG A 35 -6.98 -10.49 3.16
C ARG A 35 -5.62 -9.86 3.33
N VAL A 36 -5.14 -9.83 4.58
CA VAL A 36 -3.76 -9.45 4.93
C VAL A 36 -2.89 -10.72 4.95
N LEU A 37 -2.09 -10.95 3.92
CA LEU A 37 -1.14 -12.07 3.88
C LEU A 37 0.25 -11.57 4.27
N TYR A 38 0.79 -12.10 5.36
CA TYR A 38 2.10 -11.71 5.88
C TYR A 38 3.27 -12.16 5.00
N GLU A 39 3.05 -13.12 4.09
CA GLU A 39 4.15 -13.81 3.38
C GLU A 39 4.54 -13.18 2.02
N ALA A 40 3.65 -12.41 1.35
CA ALA A 40 3.99 -11.76 0.07
C ALA A 40 3.04 -10.63 -0.39
N VAL A 41 1.77 -10.60 0.04
CA VAL A 41 0.77 -9.59 -0.36
C VAL A 41 0.03 -9.12 0.88
N TRP A 42 0.33 -7.91 1.35
CA TRP A 42 -0.16 -7.46 2.64
C TRP A 42 -1.62 -7.00 2.60
N LEU A 43 -2.19 -6.76 1.42
CA LEU A 43 -3.60 -6.47 1.28
C LEU A 43 -4.09 -6.86 -0.10
N LEU A 44 -5.17 -7.61 -0.17
CA LEU A 44 -5.97 -7.73 -1.39
C LEU A 44 -7.42 -7.48 -1.00
N ALA A 45 -8.04 -6.43 -1.53
CA ALA A 45 -9.40 -6.04 -1.23
C ALA A 45 -10.15 -5.66 -2.50
N ALA A 46 -11.42 -6.06 -2.61
CA ALA A 46 -12.32 -5.53 -3.61
C ALA A 46 -13.07 -4.32 -3.03
N LEU A 47 -13.17 -3.27 -3.83
CA LEU A 47 -13.91 -2.04 -3.50
C LEU A 47 -14.85 -1.74 -4.67
N GLY A 48 -16.04 -2.33 -4.66
CA GLY A 48 -16.93 -2.29 -5.81
C GLY A 48 -16.28 -2.98 -7.02
N ASP A 49 -16.20 -2.28 -8.14
CA ASP A 49 -15.55 -2.76 -9.39
C ASP A 49 -14.03 -2.58 -9.41
N CYS A 50 -13.44 -2.14 -8.30
CA CYS A 50 -12.01 -1.90 -8.16
C CYS A 50 -11.32 -2.99 -7.34
N LEU A 51 -10.15 -3.42 -7.80
CA LEU A 51 -9.24 -4.28 -7.07
C LEU A 51 -8.11 -3.45 -6.45
N VAL A 52 -7.93 -3.58 -5.14
CA VAL A 52 -6.85 -2.93 -4.38
C VAL A 52 -5.85 -4.01 -3.95
N LYS A 53 -4.59 -3.81 -4.29
CA LYS A 53 -3.48 -4.70 -3.94
C LYS A 53 -2.40 -3.91 -3.22
N ALA A 54 -1.91 -4.40 -2.08
CA ALA A 54 -0.73 -3.87 -1.39
C ALA A 54 0.35 -4.95 -1.36
N VAL A 55 1.49 -4.68 -1.99
CA VAL A 55 2.63 -5.60 -2.10
C VAL A 55 3.83 -4.96 -1.44
N PRO A 56 4.51 -5.62 -0.48
CA PRO A 56 5.80 -5.14 -0.01
C PRO A 56 6.73 -5.03 -1.18
N ARG A 57 7.37 -3.88 -1.32
CA ARG A 57 8.64 -3.86 -2.03
C ARG A 57 9.59 -4.59 -1.11
N SER A 58 10.00 -5.80 -1.49
CA SER A 58 11.06 -6.51 -0.78
C SER A 58 12.16 -5.48 -0.53
N PRO A 59 12.53 -5.20 0.74
CA PRO A 59 13.75 -4.45 0.95
C PRO A 59 14.80 -5.32 0.31
N THR A 60 15.40 -4.85 -0.79
CA THR A 60 16.58 -5.52 -1.32
C THR A 60 17.51 -5.59 -0.11
N PRO A 61 17.81 -6.79 0.44
CA PRO A 61 18.69 -6.84 1.60
C PRO A 61 19.97 -6.13 1.15
N PRO A 62 20.51 -5.18 1.94
CA PRO A 62 21.73 -4.50 1.56
C PRO A 62 22.74 -5.59 1.22
N THR A 63 23.26 -5.55 -0.01
CA THR A 63 24.12 -6.58 -0.57
C THR A 63 25.35 -6.85 0.30
N ARG A 64 25.70 -5.88 1.17
CA ARG A 64 26.71 -6.00 2.23
C ARG A 64 26.32 -5.22 3.48
N LEU A 65 26.40 -5.88 4.65
CA LEU A 65 26.22 -5.28 5.98
C LEU A 65 27.17 -4.09 6.25
N SER A 66 28.32 -4.04 5.56
CA SER A 66 29.32 -2.98 5.68
C SER A 66 28.97 -1.67 4.94
N GLU A 67 27.91 -1.66 4.13
CA GLU A 67 27.45 -0.49 3.36
C GLU A 67 26.26 0.22 4.01
N LEU A 68 25.74 -0.28 5.13
CA LEU A 68 24.73 0.41 5.91
C LEU A 68 25.40 1.60 6.62
N PRO A 69 25.12 2.85 6.24
CA PRO A 69 25.51 3.97 7.09
C PRO A 69 24.84 3.78 8.45
N LEU A 70 25.65 3.77 9.51
CA LEU A 70 25.20 3.71 10.90
C LEU A 70 24.13 4.78 11.13
N GLY A 71 22.85 4.38 11.12
CA GLY A 71 21.71 5.29 11.28
C GLY A 71 20.54 5.10 10.30
N ILE A 72 20.65 4.29 9.23
CA ILE A 72 19.50 4.02 8.35
C ILE A 72 18.76 2.77 8.83
N ILE A 73 17.66 2.99 9.54
CA ILE A 73 16.64 1.95 9.77
C ILE A 73 15.99 1.67 8.40
N PRO A 74 16.02 0.43 7.88
CA PRO A 74 15.41 0.12 6.59
C PRO A 74 13.92 0.47 6.63
N ALA A 75 13.55 1.47 5.83
CA ALA A 75 12.15 1.85 5.70
C ALA A 75 11.39 0.70 5.04
N VAL A 76 10.29 0.28 5.67
CA VAL A 76 9.36 -0.67 5.08
C VAL A 76 8.59 0.06 4.00
N ALA A 77 8.67 -0.41 2.75
CA ALA A 77 7.99 0.16 1.61
C ALA A 77 6.96 -0.83 1.05
N VAL A 78 5.74 -0.35 0.81
CA VAL A 78 4.63 -1.13 0.27
C VAL A 78 4.08 -0.40 -0.94
N GLU A 79 4.00 -1.09 -2.06
CA GLU A 79 3.36 -0.61 -3.27
C GLU A 79 1.87 -0.92 -3.22
N LEU A 80 1.05 0.12 -3.28
CA LEU A 80 -0.39 0.06 -3.35
C LEU A 80 -0.82 0.28 -4.80
N THR A 81 -1.53 -0.68 -5.37
CA THR A 81 -2.10 -0.61 -6.71
C THR A 81 -3.62 -0.68 -6.62
N VAL A 82 -4.30 0.27 -7.26
CA VAL A 82 -5.75 0.28 -7.44
C VAL A 82 -6.02 0.09 -8.92
N SER A 83 -6.82 -0.91 -9.28
CA SER A 83 -7.19 -1.21 -10.66
C SER A 83 -8.71 -1.25 -10.78
N CYS A 84 -9.27 -0.46 -11.69
CA CYS A 84 -10.72 -0.34 -11.90
C CYS A 84 -11.07 -0.47 -13.39
N ARG A 85 -12.33 -0.75 -13.70
CA ARG A 85 -12.82 -0.78 -15.08
C ARG A 85 -12.99 0.60 -15.71
N ASP A 86 -13.25 1.61 -14.89
CA ASP A 86 -13.46 2.99 -15.33
C ASP A 86 -12.66 3.98 -14.48
N ALA A 87 -12.43 5.17 -15.04
CA ALA A 87 -11.61 6.21 -14.42
C ALA A 87 -12.31 6.89 -13.22
N GLU A 88 -13.65 6.96 -13.22
CA GLU A 88 -14.41 7.61 -12.14
C GLU A 88 -14.32 6.77 -10.85
N SER A 89 -14.56 5.45 -10.97
CA SER A 89 -14.37 4.47 -9.91
C SER A 89 -12.93 4.45 -9.39
N LEU A 90 -11.94 4.63 -10.28
CA LEU A 90 -10.54 4.73 -9.88
C LEU A 90 -10.29 5.96 -9.00
N VAL A 91 -10.73 7.14 -9.43
CA VAL A 91 -10.56 8.39 -8.68
C VAL A 91 -11.27 8.28 -7.32
N ALA A 92 -12.53 7.85 -7.29
CA ALA A 92 -13.29 7.69 -6.05
C ALA A 92 -12.62 6.70 -5.08
N SER A 93 -12.10 5.58 -5.61
CA SER A 93 -11.39 4.56 -4.82
C SER A 93 -10.07 5.08 -4.26
N VAL A 94 -9.27 5.77 -5.09
CA VAL A 94 -8.00 6.38 -4.68
C VAL A 94 -8.24 7.45 -3.62
N GLU A 95 -9.24 8.32 -3.80
CA GLU A 95 -9.60 9.32 -2.80
C GLU A 95 -10.02 8.70 -1.46
N LYS A 96 -10.83 7.63 -1.50
CA LYS A 96 -11.23 6.89 -0.30
C LYS A 96 -10.01 6.32 0.42
N ILE A 97 -9.10 5.68 -0.31
CA ILE A 97 -7.88 5.10 0.28
C ILE A 97 -6.99 6.20 0.87
N MET A 98 -6.74 7.28 0.13
CA MET A 98 -5.94 8.41 0.61
C MET A 98 -6.54 9.05 1.86
N ARG A 99 -7.87 9.14 1.95
CA ARG A 99 -8.58 9.62 3.15
C ARG A 99 -8.33 8.71 4.35
N ILE A 100 -8.40 7.38 4.17
CA ILE A 100 -8.13 6.41 5.24
C ILE A 100 -6.67 6.52 5.70
N ILE A 101 -5.71 6.57 4.78
CA ILE A 101 -4.29 6.64 5.13
C ILE A 101 -4.00 7.94 5.89
N ARG A 102 -4.51 9.09 5.43
CA ARG A 102 -4.35 10.36 6.14
C ARG A 102 -5.00 10.37 7.52
N GLY A 103 -6.14 9.69 7.68
CA GLY A 103 -6.86 9.64 8.95
C GLY A 103 -6.33 8.64 9.97
N LYS A 104 -5.72 7.53 9.52
CA LYS A 104 -5.34 6.40 10.39
C LYS A 104 -3.86 6.03 10.36
N CYS A 105 -3.07 6.63 9.48
CA CYS A 105 -1.67 6.30 9.27
C CYS A 105 -0.78 7.56 9.28
N SER A 106 -0.72 8.28 10.40
CA SER A 106 0.10 9.49 10.54
C SER A 106 1.59 9.27 10.34
N ASP A 107 2.07 8.04 10.61
CA ASP A 107 3.49 7.70 10.62
C ASP A 107 3.98 7.10 9.29
N VAL A 108 3.14 7.10 8.25
CA VAL A 108 3.50 6.60 6.91
C VAL A 108 3.56 7.74 5.90
N LEU A 109 4.54 7.69 5.01
CA LEU A 109 4.70 8.63 3.92
C LEU A 109 4.18 7.99 2.63
N ILE A 110 3.31 8.69 1.91
CA ILE A 110 2.76 8.25 0.63
C ILE A 110 3.44 8.99 -0.52
N THR A 111 3.92 8.26 -1.51
CA THR A 111 4.49 8.79 -2.76
C THR A 111 3.69 8.22 -3.94
N PRO A 112 2.84 9.02 -4.61
CA PRO A 112 2.11 8.56 -5.80
C PRO A 112 3.04 8.41 -7.01
N HIS A 113 2.71 7.48 -7.91
CA HIS A 113 3.40 7.26 -9.18
C HIS A 113 2.42 7.43 -10.36
N PRO A 114 2.91 7.89 -11.52
CA PRO A 114 2.10 8.00 -12.73
C PRO A 114 1.64 6.64 -13.26
#